data_AF-A0A2K4X462-F1
#
_entry.id   AF-A0A2K4X462-F1
#
_cell.length_a   1.000
_cell.length_b   1.000
_cell.length_c   1.000
_cell.angle_alpha   90.00
_cell.angle_beta   90.00
_cell.angle_gamma   90.00
#
_symmetry.space_group_name_H-M   'P 1'
#
loop_
_entity.id
_entity.type
_entity.pdbx_description
1 polymer ?
#
loop_
_entity_poly.entity_id
_entity_poly.type
_entity_poly.pdbx_seq_one_letter_code
_entity_poly.pdbx_strand_id
1 'polypeptide(L)'
;MTKAELIKLEIKLRIAYRRAFFCGVLIVCAMVAIVMVSMIAGQPVDQKALAEGWTPLIMLMAAIAGICQFFHAGVKDKIKKLEQ
;
A
#
# COMPACT_ATOMS: atom_id res chain seq x y z
N MET A 1 5.35 -27.62 -0.27
CA MET A 1 6.07 -26.37 -0.57
C MET A 1 7.43 -26.47 0.08
N THR A 2 8.50 -26.53 -0.70
CA THR A 2 9.87 -26.68 -0.19
C THR A 2 10.44 -25.34 0.30
N LYS A 3 11.49 -25.36 1.14
CA LYS A 3 12.14 -24.13 1.65
C LYS A 3 12.54 -23.17 0.50
N ALA A 4 13.04 -23.72 -0.60
CA ALA A 4 13.42 -22.94 -1.78
C ALA A 4 12.22 -22.22 -2.44
N GLU A 5 11.05 -22.85 -2.49
CA GLU A 5 9.83 -22.23 -3.02
C GLU A 5 9.33 -21.10 -2.13
N LEU A 6 9.42 -21.24 -0.81
CA LEU A 6 9.04 -20.20 0.15
C LEU A 6 9.96 -18.97 0.05
N ILE A 7 11.27 -19.17 -0.08
CA ILE A 7 12.22 -18.06 -0.28
C ILE A 7 11.93 -17.32 -1.60
N LYS A 8 11.68 -18.06 -2.68
CA LYS A 8 11.32 -17.47 -3.98
C LYS A 8 10.00 -16.70 -3.89
N LEU A 9 9.03 -17.20 -3.13
CA LEU A 9 7.76 -16.53 -2.88
C LEU A 9 7.97 -15.24 -2.07
N GLU A 10 8.77 -15.27 -1.00
CA GLU A 10 9.08 -14.09 -0.18
C GLU A 10 9.70 -12.97 -1.00
N ILE A 11 10.67 -13.28 -1.87
CA ILE A 11 11.32 -12.28 -2.74
C ILE A 11 10.30 -11.64 -3.68
N LYS A 12 9.44 -12.45 -4.33
CA LYS A 12 8.37 -11.93 -5.20
C LYS A 12 7.40 -11.05 -4.43
N LEU A 13 7.02 -11.48 -3.22
CA LEU A 13 6.12 -10.73 -2.34
C LEU A 13 6.73 -9.40 -1.93
N ARG A 14 8.02 -9.38 -1.58
CA ARG A 14 8.76 -8.17 -1.19
C ARG A 14 8.81 -7.15 -2.33
N ILE A 15 9.06 -7.60 -3.56
CA ILE A 15 9.06 -6.74 -4.75
C ILE A 15 7.66 -6.18 -5.01
N ALA A 16 6.63 -7.03 -4.99
CA ALA A 16 5.25 -6.62 -5.19
C ALA A 16 4.81 -5.62 -4.12
N TYR A 17 5.13 -5.89 -2.84
CA TYR A 17 4.85 -5.01 -1.72
C TYR A 17 5.53 -3.65 -1.89
N ARG A 18 6.82 -3.63 -2.23
CA ARG A 18 7.55 -2.37 -2.45
C ARG A 18 6.94 -1.54 -3.57
N ARG A 19 6.50 -2.18 -4.66
CA ARG A 19 5.82 -1.50 -5.78
C ARG A 19 4.44 -0.97 -5.37
N ALA A 20 3.64 -1.77 -4.67
CA ALA A 20 2.33 -1.36 -4.17
C ALA A 20 2.46 -0.19 -3.18
N PHE A 21 3.45 -0.24 -2.29
CA PHE A 21 3.76 0.84 -1.36
C PHE A 21 4.14 2.13 -2.10
N PHE A 22 5.02 2.03 -3.09
CA PHE A 22 5.41 3.18 -3.90
C PHE A 22 4.21 3.80 -4.65
N CYS A 23 3.33 2.97 -5.20
CA CYS A 23 2.09 3.42 -5.82
C CYS A 23 1.19 4.17 -4.83
N GLY A 24 1.06 3.68 -3.60
CA GLY A 24 0.34 4.36 -2.53
C GLY A 24 0.90 5.74 -2.20
N VAL A 25 2.23 5.85 -2.08
CA VAL A 25 2.91 7.14 -1.85
C VAL A 25 2.61 8.13 -2.99
N LEU A 26 2.68 7.68 -4.25
CA LEU A 26 2.37 8.53 -5.40
C LEU A 26 0.92 9.02 -5.38
N ILE A 27 -0.04 8.18 -5.00
CA ILE A 27 -1.45 8.55 -4.88
C ILE A 27 -1.62 9.63 -3.80
N VAL A 28 -0.99 9.48 -2.64
CA VAL A 28 -1.03 10.50 -1.57
C VAL A 28 -0.39 11.81 -2.04
N CYS A 29 0.74 11.75 -2.74
CA CYS A 29 1.35 12.94 -3.35
C CYS A 29 0.41 13.62 -4.35
N ALA A 30 -0.30 12.85 -5.18
CA ALA A 30 -1.26 13.38 -6.15
C ALA A 30 -2.46 14.06 -5.44
N MET A 31 -2.99 13.44 -4.38
CA MET A 31 -4.04 14.03 -3.54
C MET A 31 -3.62 15.39 -2.97
N VAL A 32 -2.44 15.45 -2.36
CA VAL A 32 -1.90 16.70 -1.80
C VAL A 32 -1.68 17.75 -2.90
N ALA A 33 -1.14 17.35 -4.05
CA ALA A 33 -0.93 18.25 -5.17
C ALA A 33 -2.25 18.87 -5.68
N ILE A 34 -3.32 18.07 -5.80
CA ILE A 34 -4.64 18.56 -6.21
C ILE A 34 -5.14 19.64 -5.25
N VAL A 35 -5.06 19.40 -3.94
CA VAL A 35 -5.48 20.38 -2.93
C VAL A 35 -4.64 21.65 -2.98
N MET A 36 -3.31 21.53 -3.09
CA MET A 36 -2.41 22.68 -3.18
C MET A 36 -2.69 23.50 -4.43
N VAL A 37 -2.92 22.86 -5.58
CA VAL A 37 -3.27 23.55 -6.83
C VAL A 37 -4.60 24.30 -6.69
N SER A 38 -5.63 23.68 -6.11
CA SER A 38 -6.92 24.34 -5.87
C SER A 38 -6.79 25.54 -4.93
N MET A 39 -5.99 25.42 -3.87
CA MET A 39 -5.72 26.53 -2.94
C MET A 39 -5.00 27.69 -3.63
N ILE A 40 -3.96 27.41 -4.42
CA ILE A 40 -3.21 28.43 -5.17
C ILE A 40 -4.12 29.12 -6.21
N ALA A 41 -5.04 28.38 -6.83
CA ALA A 41 -6.00 28.91 -7.78
C ALA A 41 -7.14 29.73 -7.13
N GLY A 42 -7.16 29.87 -5.80
CA GLY A 42 -8.22 30.58 -5.07
C GLY A 42 -9.58 29.88 -5.13
N GLN A 43 -9.62 28.61 -5.54
CA GLN A 43 -10.85 27.82 -5.56
C GLN A 43 -11.22 27.41 -4.13
N PRO A 44 -12.49 27.54 -3.73
CA PRO A 44 -12.94 27.03 -2.44
C PRO A 44 -12.76 25.50 -2.43
N VAL A 45 -11.94 25.01 -1.51
CA VAL A 45 -11.71 23.58 -1.34
C VAL A 45 -12.78 23.00 -0.42
N ASP A 46 -13.72 22.24 -0.97
CA ASP A 46 -14.69 21.47 -0.18
C ASP A 46 -14.00 20.25 0.42
N GLN A 47 -13.54 20.40 1.66
CA GLN A 47 -12.87 19.34 2.40
C GLN A 47 -13.76 18.14 2.66
N LYS A 48 -15.08 18.32 2.76
CA LYS A 48 -16.02 17.22 3.01
C LYS A 48 -16.16 16.37 1.76
N ALA A 49 -16.38 16.99 0.61
CA ALA A 49 -16.45 16.29 -0.67
C ALA A 49 -15.14 15.57 -1.02
N LEU A 50 -13.99 16.19 -0.71
CA LEU A 50 -12.68 15.55 -0.90
C LEU A 50 -12.47 14.35 0.03
N ALA A 51 -12.81 14.48 1.32
CA ALA A 51 -12.70 13.38 2.26
C ALA A 51 -13.58 12.20 1.85
N GLU A 52 -14.84 12.45 1.51
CA GLU A 52 -15.77 11.42 1.02
C GLU A 52 -15.28 10.78 -0.28
N GLY A 53 -14.75 11.58 -1.22
CA GLY A 53 -14.22 11.09 -2.49
C GLY A 53 -12.94 10.26 -2.36
N TRP A 54 -12.07 10.57 -1.39
CA TRP A 54 -10.79 9.87 -1.20
C TRP A 54 -10.88 8.67 -0.26
N THR A 55 -11.89 8.62 0.61
CA THR A 55 -12.07 7.53 1.60
C THR A 55 -12.03 6.13 0.97
N PRO A 56 -12.75 5.84 -0.14
CA PRO A 56 -12.69 4.52 -0.76
C PRO A 56 -11.29 4.14 -1.24
N LEU A 57 -10.54 5.12 -1.77
CA LEU A 57 -9.19 4.89 -2.28
C LEU A 57 -8.21 4.64 -1.12
N ILE A 58 -8.32 5.39 -0.03
CA ILE A 58 -7.52 5.17 1.19
C ILE A 58 -7.83 3.80 1.81
N MET A 59 -9.11 3.42 1.91
CA MET A 59 -9.51 2.10 2.41
C MET A 59 -8.94 0.97 1.55
N LEU A 60 -8.98 1.09 0.22
CA LEU A 60 -8.41 0.11 -0.69
C LEU A 60 -6.89 -0.04 -0.47
N MET A 61 -6.17 1.07 -0.36
CA MET A 61 -4.73 1.05 -0.10
C MET A 61 -4.40 0.40 1.24
N ALA A 62 -5.17 0.71 2.29
CA ALA A 62 -5.02 0.10 3.61
C ALA A 62 -5.28 -1.41 3.58
N ALA A 63 -6.32 -1.85 2.86
CA ALA A 63 -6.62 -3.27 2.69
C ALA A 63 -5.50 -4.02 1.96
N ILE A 64 -4.98 -3.46 0.87
CA ILE A 64 -3.85 -4.04 0.12
C ILE A 64 -2.61 -4.14 1.02
N ALA A 65 -2.29 -3.08 1.75
CA ALA A 65 -1.16 -3.07 2.68
C ALA A 65 -1.31 -4.13 3.78
N GLY A 66 -2.50 -4.24 4.38
CA GLY A 66 -2.81 -5.25 5.40
C GLY A 66 -2.69 -6.68 4.89
N ILE A 67 -3.22 -6.96 3.71
CA ILE A 67 -3.11 -8.27 3.06
C ILE A 67 -1.64 -8.61 2.79
N CYS A 68 -0.89 -7.69 2.17
CA CYS A 68 0.52 -7.92 1.90
C CYS A 68 1.34 -8.15 3.18
N GLN A 69 1.09 -7.36 4.23
CA GLN A 69 1.77 -7.51 5.51
C GLN A 69 1.46 -8.87 6.15
N PHE A 70 0.20 -9.31 6.11
CA PHE A 70 -0.23 -10.61 6.63
C PHE A 70 0.48 -11.77 5.91
N PHE A 71 0.48 -11.77 4.58
CA PHE A 71 1.17 -12.80 3.81
C PHE A 71 2.69 -12.77 4.02
N HIS A 72 3.30 -11.58 4.11
CA HIS A 72 4.72 -11.46 4.36
C HIS A 72 5.12 -12.00 5.74
N ALA A 73 4.30 -11.75 6.77
CA ALA A 73 4.47 -12.33 8.11
C ALA A 73 4.29 -13.86 8.09
N GLY A 74 3.26 -14.37 7.42
CA GLY A 74 2.98 -15.81 7.34
C GLY A 74 4.04 -16.61 6.59
N VAL A 75 4.58 -16.06 5.49
CA VAL A 75 5.69 -16.69 4.75
C VAL A 75 6.97 -16.69 5.59
N LYS A 76 7.26 -15.59 6.30
CA LYS A 76 8.44 -15.48 7.15
C LYS A 76 8.39 -16.46 8.33
N ASP A 77 7.23 -16.63 8.98
CA ASP A 77 7.04 -17.61 10.05
C ASP A 77 7.23 -19.05 9.56
N LYS A 78 6.69 -19.38 8.37
CA LYS A 78 6.88 -20.70 7.75
C LYS A 78 8.35 -20.99 7.41
N ILE A 79 9.10 -20.00 6.91
CA ILE A 79 10.54 -20.17 6.64
C ILE A 79 11.30 -20.44 7.95
N LYS A 80 11.00 -19.67 9.01
CA LYS A 80 11.63 -19.84 10.33
C LYS A 80 11.37 -21.23 10.92
N LYS A 81 10.15 -21.75 10.79
CA LYS A 81 9.79 -23.11 11.23
C LYS A 81 10.47 -24.22 10.44
N LEU A 82 10.93 -23.96 9.21
CA LEU A 82 11.70 -24.91 8.41
C LEU A 82 13.21 -24.80 8.64
N GLU A 83 13.65 -23.81 9.41
CA GLU A 83 15.05 -23.67 9.88
C GLU A 83 15.30 -24.30 11.25
N GLN A 84 14.23 -24.60 12.00
CA GLN A 84 14.27 -25.39 13.23
C GLN A 84 14.11 -26.87 12.92
#